data_AF-A0A520WVE1-F1
#
_entry.id   AF-A0A520WVE1-F1
#
_cell.length_a   1.000
_cell.length_b   1.000
_cell.length_c   1.000
_cell.angle_alpha   90.00
_cell.angle_beta   90.00
_cell.angle_gamma   90.00
#
_symmetry.space_group_name_H-M   'P 1'
#
loop_
_entity.id
_entity.type
_entity.pdbx_description
1 polymer ?
#
loop_
_entity_poly.entity_id
_entity_poly.type
_entity_poly.pdbx_seq_one_letter_code
_entity_poly.pdbx_strand_id
1 'polypeptide(L)'
;MKETSETAAFGVQRTPVWIRSHEQPLAGWIHRPTDVSCLNGRGLLICNPIGHELIHAHQSIREMADEFARAGYSVLRFDYTGTGDSDGDEFEDNIVAKWLDDIVAASDYLQTRCGTEVRQLVGIRSGALLAAACASRLPLDDGLMLWDPIPSGRRFLRELKANEKLAYFRCEPDLLESVGFPYPTPMLQDLKGLDIAASLQDFSSPVVAFVRDSAPVPPAISKIGADGLDFDCVQIPGLATMLVEPHNALIPHAAIDRAVSWASEHLVCMPPESAPAALDISNEVAFAGPNEGIVESVARVSEGGSTGILCRGPNPEATERPIVLFGNAGSIYHIGPNRLYVTLARRLAQA
;
A
#
# COMPACT_ATOMS: atom_id res chain seq x y z
N MET A 1 39.19 -19.05 -8.39
CA MET A 1 39.47 -17.84 -7.58
C MET A 1 38.49 -16.79 -8.09
N LYS A 2 37.44 -16.53 -7.31
CA LYS A 2 36.35 -15.61 -7.62
C LYS A 2 36.89 -14.19 -7.54
N GLU A 3 36.68 -13.39 -8.58
CA GLU A 3 36.50 -11.95 -8.43
C GLU A 3 35.11 -11.62 -8.96
N THR A 4 34.23 -11.42 -7.98
CA THR A 4 32.89 -10.89 -8.10
C THR A 4 32.97 -9.47 -8.63
N SER A 5 32.45 -9.26 -9.85
CA SER A 5 32.15 -7.95 -10.40
C SER A 5 31.19 -7.21 -9.48
N GLU A 6 31.62 -6.04 -9.00
CA GLU A 6 30.85 -5.09 -8.21
C GLU A 6 29.53 -4.76 -8.91
N THR A 7 28.42 -5.21 -8.33
CA THR A 7 27.12 -4.55 -8.49
C THR A 7 27.24 -3.18 -7.83
N ALA A 8 27.30 -2.11 -8.62
CA ALA A 8 27.08 -0.76 -8.10
C ALA A 8 25.72 -0.75 -7.39
N ALA A 9 25.72 -0.54 -6.07
CA ALA A 9 24.51 -0.46 -5.27
C ALA A 9 23.78 0.85 -5.64
N PHE A 10 22.89 0.79 -6.63
CA PHE A 10 22.01 1.90 -6.96
C PHE A 10 21.11 2.18 -5.76
N GLY A 11 21.31 3.33 -5.10
CA GLY A 11 20.47 3.74 -3.97
C GLY A 11 19.03 4.00 -4.41
N VAL A 12 18.07 3.88 -3.49
CA VAL A 12 16.66 4.24 -3.74
C VAL A 12 16.36 5.59 -3.13
N GLN A 13 15.81 6.51 -3.92
CA GLN A 13 15.24 7.75 -3.43
C GLN A 13 13.77 7.51 -3.05
N ARG A 14 13.43 7.80 -1.79
CA ARG A 14 12.07 7.71 -1.25
C ARG A 14 11.54 9.11 -1.01
N THR A 15 10.51 9.49 -1.73
CA THR A 15 9.91 10.83 -1.68
C THR A 15 8.52 10.72 -1.07
N PRO A 16 8.24 11.34 0.09
CA PRO A 16 6.90 11.38 0.62
C PRO A 16 6.02 12.29 -0.24
N VAL A 17 4.76 11.91 -0.42
CA VAL A 17 3.82 12.61 -1.28
C VAL A 17 2.45 12.69 -0.64
N TRP A 18 1.74 13.76 -0.98
CA TRP A 18 0.31 13.91 -0.71
C TRP A 18 -0.44 13.90 -2.05
N ILE A 19 -1.32 12.91 -2.21
CA ILE A 19 -2.12 12.68 -3.42
C ILE A 19 -3.50 13.24 -3.16
N ARG A 20 -4.09 14.00 -4.08
CA ARG A 20 -5.49 14.43 -3.92
C ARG A 20 -6.41 13.35 -4.48
N SER A 21 -7.30 12.83 -3.63
CA SER A 21 -8.40 11.96 -4.02
C SER A 21 -9.70 12.57 -3.51
N HIS A 22 -10.63 12.89 -4.42
CA HIS A 22 -11.81 13.71 -4.08
C HIS A 22 -11.41 15.01 -3.35
N GLU A 23 -11.96 15.25 -2.15
CA GLU A 23 -11.62 16.40 -1.29
C GLU A 23 -10.53 16.09 -0.24
N GLN A 24 -10.06 14.85 -0.17
CA GLN A 24 -9.21 14.34 0.91
C GLN A 24 -7.78 14.03 0.39
N PRO A 25 -6.73 14.45 1.10
CA PRO A 25 -5.36 14.05 0.76
C PRO A 25 -5.05 12.64 1.24
N LEU A 26 -4.40 11.86 0.37
CA LEU A 26 -3.83 10.55 0.68
C LEU A 26 -2.32 10.67 0.91
N ALA A 27 -1.83 10.05 1.96
CA ALA A 27 -0.40 9.94 2.24
C ALA A 27 0.21 8.82 1.41
N GLY A 28 1.38 9.06 0.82
CA GLY A 28 2.09 8.06 0.04
C GLY A 28 3.59 8.28 -0.03
N TRP A 29 4.26 7.33 -0.67
CA TRP A 29 5.69 7.35 -0.91
C TRP A 29 5.99 6.89 -2.32
N ILE A 30 6.71 7.73 -3.07
CA ILE A 30 7.29 7.37 -4.35
C ILE A 30 8.70 6.84 -4.13
N HIS A 31 8.99 5.66 -4.67
CA HIS A 31 10.30 5.02 -4.68
C HIS A 31 10.83 5.04 -6.12
N ARG A 32 12.02 5.61 -6.32
CA ARG A 32 12.71 5.67 -7.61
C ARG A 32 14.20 5.33 -7.42
N PRO A 33 14.90 4.81 -8.44
CA PRO A 33 16.35 4.73 -8.39
C PRO A 33 16.92 6.14 -8.23
N THR A 34 18.01 6.27 -7.46
CA THR A 34 18.71 7.55 -7.26
C THR A 34 19.28 8.08 -8.59
N ASP A 35 19.72 7.16 -9.44
CA ASP A 35 20.07 7.46 -10.83
C ASP A 35 18.83 7.31 -11.72
N VAL A 36 18.27 8.44 -12.15
CA VAL A 36 17.06 8.47 -12.97
C VAL A 36 17.27 7.90 -14.38
N SER A 37 18.52 7.71 -14.82
CA SER A 37 18.81 7.02 -16.09
C SER A 37 18.50 5.52 -16.02
N CYS A 38 18.38 4.96 -14.81
CA CYS A 38 17.95 3.57 -14.60
C CYS A 38 16.45 3.36 -14.73
N LEU A 39 15.66 4.42 -14.96
CA LEU A 39 14.21 4.28 -15.09
C LEU A 39 13.82 3.57 -16.38
N ASN A 40 12.91 2.61 -16.28
CA ASN A 40 12.38 1.83 -17.39
C ASN A 40 11.12 2.44 -18.03
N GLY A 41 10.69 3.62 -17.54
CA GLY A 41 9.49 4.31 -18.01
C GLY A 41 8.17 3.68 -17.56
N ARG A 42 8.17 2.78 -16.56
CA ARG A 42 6.97 2.13 -16.03
C ARG A 42 6.66 2.48 -14.59
N GLY A 43 5.36 2.69 -14.36
CA GLY A 43 4.78 2.95 -13.07
C GLY A 43 4.23 1.67 -12.49
N LEU A 44 4.49 1.46 -11.20
CA LEU A 44 3.95 0.35 -10.44
C LEU A 44 3.28 0.90 -9.19
N LEU A 45 2.05 0.47 -8.94
CA LEU A 45 1.30 0.86 -7.75
C LEU A 45 1.13 -0.35 -6.82
N ILE A 46 1.51 -0.18 -5.57
CA ILE A 46 1.28 -1.18 -4.52
C ILE A 46 -0.05 -0.85 -3.83
N CYS A 47 -1.02 -1.72 -4.01
CA CYS A 47 -2.29 -1.73 -3.29
C CYS A 47 -2.07 -2.41 -1.93
N ASN A 48 -1.91 -1.57 -0.90
CA ASN A 48 -1.72 -2.00 0.47
C ASN A 48 -2.89 -2.88 0.96
N PRO A 49 -2.66 -3.80 1.91
CA PRO A 49 -3.76 -4.43 2.62
C PRO A 49 -4.37 -3.46 3.64
N ILE A 50 -5.53 -3.79 4.20
CA ILE A 50 -6.24 -2.96 5.19
C ILE A 50 -6.16 -3.55 6.61
N GLY A 51 -6.32 -2.66 7.60
CA GLY A 51 -6.35 -3.02 9.02
C GLY A 51 -5.07 -3.69 9.51
N HIS A 52 -5.20 -4.73 10.33
CA HIS A 52 -4.05 -5.39 10.95
C HIS A 52 -3.06 -5.98 9.93
N GLU A 53 -3.53 -6.39 8.75
CA GLU A 53 -2.68 -6.92 7.69
C GLU A 53 -1.64 -5.88 7.22
N LEU A 54 -1.99 -4.59 7.19
CA LEU A 54 -1.07 -3.50 6.84
C LEU A 54 0.08 -3.40 7.83
N ILE A 55 -0.24 -3.47 9.12
CA ILE A 55 0.74 -3.33 10.19
C ILE A 55 1.81 -4.43 10.10
N HIS A 56 1.40 -5.64 9.73
CA HIS A 56 2.29 -6.79 9.60
C HIS A 56 3.08 -6.73 8.27
N ALA A 57 2.42 -6.36 7.18
CA ALA A 57 3.01 -6.31 5.86
C ALA A 57 3.94 -5.10 5.61
N HIS A 58 3.85 -4.04 6.42
CA HIS A 58 4.48 -2.74 6.16
C HIS A 58 5.97 -2.80 5.80
N GLN A 59 6.78 -3.57 6.54
CA GLN A 59 8.22 -3.66 6.26
C GLN A 59 8.52 -4.31 4.91
N SER A 60 7.85 -5.42 4.61
CA SER A 60 8.06 -6.15 3.36
C SER A 60 7.49 -5.40 2.16
N ILE A 61 6.40 -4.63 2.33
CA ILE A 61 5.89 -3.71 1.30
C ILE A 61 6.93 -2.63 0.99
N ARG A 62 7.56 -2.05 2.02
CA ARG A 62 8.63 -1.06 1.82
C ARG A 62 9.82 -1.65 1.07
N GLU A 63 10.27 -2.85 1.46
CA GLU A 63 11.38 -3.52 0.77
C GLU A 63 11.00 -3.85 -0.68
N MET A 64 9.80 -4.37 -0.91
CA MET A 64 9.30 -4.65 -2.24
C MET A 64 9.31 -3.40 -3.13
N ALA A 65 8.84 -2.26 -2.61
CA ALA A 65 8.89 -0.99 -3.33
C ALA A 65 10.32 -0.55 -3.65
N ASP A 66 11.27 -0.77 -2.74
CA ASP A 66 12.68 -0.48 -2.97
C ASP A 66 13.28 -1.41 -4.04
N GLU A 67 12.99 -2.70 -4.03
CA GLU A 67 13.51 -3.64 -5.04
C GLU A 67 12.95 -3.37 -6.45
N PHE A 68 11.65 -3.05 -6.57
CA PHE A 68 11.09 -2.60 -7.84
C PHE A 68 11.73 -1.27 -8.30
N ALA A 69 11.99 -0.33 -7.39
CA ALA A 69 12.69 0.90 -7.74
C ALA A 69 14.14 0.64 -8.21
N ARG A 70 14.85 -0.31 -7.60
CA ARG A 70 16.18 -0.74 -8.07
C ARG A 70 16.12 -1.40 -9.45
N ALA A 71 15.00 -2.05 -9.79
CA ALA A 71 14.73 -2.57 -11.12
C ALA A 71 14.25 -1.50 -12.14
N GLY A 72 14.24 -0.23 -11.74
CA GLY A 72 13.97 0.90 -12.64
C GLY A 72 12.51 1.35 -12.70
N TYR A 73 11.62 0.81 -11.87
CA TYR A 73 10.23 1.26 -11.83
C TYR A 73 10.08 2.55 -11.02
N SER A 74 9.14 3.41 -11.43
CA SER A 74 8.58 4.43 -10.55
C SER A 74 7.50 3.76 -9.70
N VAL A 75 7.77 3.53 -8.42
CA VAL A 75 6.85 2.78 -7.56
C VAL A 75 6.12 3.73 -6.61
N LEU A 76 4.81 3.59 -6.51
CA LEU A 76 4.00 4.29 -5.51
C LEU A 76 3.37 3.29 -4.55
N ARG A 77 3.49 3.55 -3.26
CA ARG A 77 2.67 2.96 -2.21
C ARG A 77 1.96 4.07 -1.45
N PHE A 78 0.72 3.85 -1.04
CA PHE A 78 -0.10 4.88 -0.41
C PHE A 78 -1.06 4.28 0.60
N ASP A 79 -1.49 5.09 1.56
CA ASP A 79 -2.56 4.75 2.47
C ASP A 79 -3.89 5.17 1.86
N TYR A 80 -4.88 4.28 1.88
CA TYR A 80 -6.23 4.62 1.44
C TYR A 80 -6.88 5.67 2.34
N THR A 81 -7.93 6.32 1.85
CA THR A 81 -8.82 7.16 2.64
C THR A 81 -9.19 6.47 3.97
N GLY A 82 -9.07 7.20 5.08
CA GLY A 82 -9.35 6.67 6.43
C GLY A 82 -8.30 5.69 6.98
N THR A 83 -7.21 5.43 6.26
CA THR A 83 -6.15 4.51 6.72
C THR A 83 -4.82 5.25 6.87
N GLY A 84 -3.92 4.71 7.69
CA GLY A 84 -2.59 5.26 7.90
C GLY A 84 -2.58 6.78 8.13
N ASP A 85 -1.72 7.50 7.41
CA ASP A 85 -1.62 8.96 7.51
C ASP A 85 -2.57 9.70 6.55
N SER A 86 -3.35 9.00 5.72
CA SER A 86 -4.32 9.64 4.83
C SER A 86 -5.43 10.33 5.62
N ASP A 87 -6.08 11.31 5.01
CA ASP A 87 -7.27 11.93 5.57
C ASP A 87 -8.51 11.03 5.44
N GLY A 88 -9.62 11.47 6.02
CA GLY A 88 -10.91 10.79 5.96
C GLY A 88 -11.21 9.93 7.18
N ASP A 89 -12.48 9.57 7.27
CA ASP A 89 -13.06 8.75 8.32
C ASP A 89 -13.20 7.31 7.81
N GLU A 90 -12.55 6.34 8.47
CA GLU A 90 -12.66 4.93 8.12
C GLU A 90 -14.08 4.36 8.24
N PHE A 91 -15.00 5.09 8.89
CA PHE A 91 -16.37 4.66 9.13
C PHE A 91 -17.39 5.19 8.12
N GLU A 92 -16.96 5.88 7.06
CA GLU A 92 -17.86 6.32 6.01
C GLU A 92 -18.56 5.14 5.29
N ASP A 93 -19.87 5.27 5.03
CA ASP A 93 -20.68 4.20 4.45
C ASP A 93 -20.16 3.70 3.09
N ASN A 94 -19.55 4.59 2.30
CA ASN A 94 -19.02 4.29 0.96
C ASN A 94 -17.49 4.13 0.91
N ILE A 95 -16.86 3.83 2.05
CA ILE A 95 -15.40 3.81 2.18
C ILE A 95 -14.70 2.86 1.19
N VAL A 96 -15.30 1.71 0.87
CA VAL A 96 -14.72 0.76 -0.09
C VAL A 96 -14.73 1.32 -1.51
N ALA A 97 -15.79 2.03 -1.90
CA ALA A 97 -15.84 2.71 -3.21
C ALA A 97 -14.76 3.80 -3.29
N LYS A 98 -14.59 4.59 -2.22
CA LYS A 98 -13.50 5.58 -2.11
C LYS A 98 -12.13 4.93 -2.25
N TRP A 99 -11.89 3.78 -1.64
CA TRP A 99 -10.61 3.07 -1.79
C TRP A 99 -10.31 2.66 -3.23
N LEU A 100 -11.32 2.30 -4.02
CA LEU A 100 -11.13 2.01 -5.44
C LEU A 100 -10.83 3.28 -6.24
N ASP A 101 -11.48 4.40 -5.90
CA ASP A 101 -11.21 5.71 -6.52
C ASP A 101 -9.81 6.23 -6.13
N ASP A 102 -9.35 5.94 -4.91
CA ASP A 102 -8.01 6.25 -4.43
C ASP A 102 -6.91 5.55 -5.25
N ILE A 103 -7.14 4.30 -5.68
CA ILE A 103 -6.20 3.57 -6.57
C ILE A 103 -6.06 4.31 -7.90
N VAL A 104 -7.18 4.77 -8.46
CA VAL A 104 -7.20 5.54 -9.71
C VAL A 104 -6.48 6.88 -9.51
N ALA A 105 -6.79 7.61 -8.44
CA ALA A 105 -6.15 8.88 -8.12
C ALA A 105 -4.63 8.74 -7.90
N ALA A 106 -4.19 7.65 -7.25
CA ALA A 106 -2.78 7.35 -7.07
C ALA A 106 -2.07 7.03 -8.40
N SER A 107 -2.74 6.31 -9.30
CA SER A 107 -2.24 6.06 -10.66
C SER A 107 -2.07 7.36 -11.45
N ASP A 108 -3.10 8.20 -11.48
CA ASP A 108 -3.08 9.49 -12.18
C ASP A 108 -2.04 10.44 -11.59
N TYR A 109 -1.82 10.38 -10.28
CA TYR A 109 -0.79 11.16 -9.61
C TYR A 109 0.61 10.80 -10.08
N LEU A 110 0.91 9.50 -10.23
CA LEU A 110 2.20 9.05 -10.72
C LEU A 110 2.44 9.51 -12.16
N GLN A 111 1.41 9.42 -13.02
CA GLN A 111 1.49 9.96 -14.38
C GLN A 111 1.75 11.47 -14.37
N THR A 112 0.99 12.22 -13.58
CA THR A 112 1.05 13.69 -13.55
C THR A 112 2.36 14.22 -12.95
N ARG A 113 2.91 13.55 -11.93
CA ARG A 113 4.10 14.02 -11.20
C ARG A 113 5.41 13.39 -11.66
N CYS A 114 5.38 12.14 -12.12
CA CYS A 114 6.56 11.42 -12.59
C CYS A 114 6.61 11.25 -14.11
N GLY A 115 5.56 11.62 -14.85
CA GLY A 115 5.47 11.34 -16.29
C GLY A 115 5.49 9.84 -16.58
N THR A 116 4.99 9.03 -15.64
CA THR A 116 5.07 7.58 -15.70
C THR A 116 3.69 6.96 -15.50
N GLU A 117 3.18 6.26 -16.52
CA GLU A 117 1.89 5.58 -16.45
C GLU A 117 2.01 4.33 -15.58
N VAL A 118 1.02 4.11 -14.72
CA VAL A 118 0.91 2.84 -13.99
C VAL A 118 0.44 1.76 -14.96
N ARG A 119 1.32 0.79 -15.22
CA ARG A 119 1.07 -0.33 -16.13
C ARG A 119 0.93 -1.66 -15.39
N GLN A 120 1.19 -1.65 -14.08
CA GLN A 120 1.12 -2.82 -13.23
C GLN A 120 0.63 -2.46 -11.82
N LEU A 121 -0.25 -3.29 -11.27
CA LEU A 121 -0.63 -3.25 -9.85
C LEU A 121 -0.02 -4.44 -9.11
N VAL A 122 0.37 -4.21 -7.86
CA VAL A 122 0.69 -5.26 -6.90
C VAL A 122 -0.27 -5.18 -5.73
N GLY A 123 -1.18 -6.14 -5.62
CA GLY A 123 -2.13 -6.24 -4.52
C GLY A 123 -1.68 -7.21 -3.45
N ILE A 124 -1.54 -6.73 -2.20
CA ILE A 124 -1.11 -7.54 -1.07
C ILE A 124 -2.33 -7.98 -0.25
N ARG A 125 -2.55 -9.27 -0.04
CA ARG A 125 -3.66 -9.84 0.77
C ARG A 125 -5.03 -9.22 0.46
N SER A 126 -5.65 -8.48 1.38
CA SER A 126 -6.91 -7.76 1.13
C SER A 126 -6.77 -6.67 0.05
N GLY A 127 -5.59 -6.07 -0.10
CA GLY A 127 -5.26 -5.18 -1.21
C GLY A 127 -5.30 -5.87 -2.58
N ALA A 128 -5.17 -7.19 -2.64
CA ALA A 128 -5.37 -7.97 -3.87
C ALA A 128 -6.84 -7.99 -4.33
N LEU A 129 -7.80 -7.95 -3.39
CA LEU A 129 -9.22 -7.79 -3.73
C LEU A 129 -9.48 -6.42 -4.35
N LEU A 130 -8.91 -5.37 -3.75
CA LEU A 130 -9.06 -4.00 -4.23
C LEU A 130 -8.37 -3.80 -5.59
N ALA A 131 -7.14 -4.31 -5.75
CA ALA A 131 -6.40 -4.26 -7.01
C ALA A 131 -7.16 -4.97 -8.14
N ALA A 132 -7.69 -6.17 -7.90
CA ALA A 132 -8.48 -6.90 -8.88
C ALA A 132 -9.78 -6.16 -9.24
N ALA A 133 -10.49 -5.62 -8.25
CA ALA A 133 -11.72 -4.84 -8.47
C ALA A 133 -11.48 -3.51 -9.22
N CYS A 134 -10.25 -2.99 -9.19
CA CYS A 134 -9.85 -1.77 -9.89
C CYS A 134 -9.17 -2.05 -11.25
N ALA A 135 -8.83 -3.31 -11.57
CA ALA A 135 -7.96 -3.65 -12.69
C ALA A 135 -8.49 -3.15 -14.05
N SER A 136 -9.80 -3.23 -14.28
CA SER A 136 -10.45 -2.77 -15.52
C SER A 136 -10.55 -1.25 -15.66
N ARG A 137 -10.22 -0.49 -14.61
CA ARG A 137 -10.23 0.98 -14.61
C ARG A 137 -8.89 1.59 -15.04
N LEU A 138 -7.85 0.77 -15.17
CA LEU A 138 -6.48 1.20 -15.40
C LEU A 138 -5.85 0.46 -16.60
N PRO A 139 -4.92 1.09 -17.33
CA PRO A 139 -4.28 0.51 -18.51
C PRO A 139 -3.13 -0.44 -18.10
N LEU A 140 -3.46 -1.54 -17.42
CA LEU A 140 -2.50 -2.47 -16.80
C LEU A 140 -1.88 -3.47 -17.79
N ASP A 141 -1.30 -3.00 -18.89
CA ASP A 141 -0.78 -3.86 -19.96
C ASP A 141 0.41 -4.73 -19.51
N ASP A 142 1.15 -4.31 -18.47
CA ASP A 142 2.27 -5.08 -17.90
C ASP A 142 1.80 -6.07 -16.80
N GLY A 143 0.49 -6.13 -16.51
CA GLY A 143 -0.14 -7.19 -15.73
C GLY A 143 -0.58 -6.83 -14.31
N LEU A 144 -1.03 -7.86 -13.58
CA LEU A 144 -1.50 -7.76 -12.19
C LEU A 144 -0.83 -8.82 -11.32
N MET A 145 -0.22 -8.38 -10.22
CA MET A 145 0.41 -9.25 -9.25
C MET A 145 -0.43 -9.36 -7.99
N LEU A 146 -0.76 -10.58 -7.61
CA LEU A 146 -1.55 -10.93 -6.44
C LEU A 146 -0.66 -11.62 -5.40
N TRP A 147 -0.34 -10.92 -4.32
CA TRP A 147 0.59 -11.39 -3.30
C TRP A 147 -0.13 -11.89 -2.05
N ASP A 148 0.00 -13.19 -1.78
CA ASP A 148 -0.78 -13.95 -0.80
C ASP A 148 -2.28 -13.56 -0.78
N PRO A 149 -2.94 -13.57 -1.97
CA PRO A 149 -4.25 -12.98 -2.13
C PRO A 149 -5.34 -13.68 -1.33
N ILE A 150 -6.29 -12.89 -0.85
CA ILE A 150 -7.56 -13.41 -0.36
C ILE A 150 -8.53 -13.50 -1.55
N PRO A 151 -8.96 -14.70 -2.01
CA PRO A 151 -9.70 -14.86 -3.26
C PRO A 151 -11.06 -14.15 -3.32
N SER A 152 -11.70 -13.92 -2.18
CA SER A 152 -13.00 -13.23 -2.13
C SER A 152 -13.22 -12.53 -0.80
N GLY A 153 -14.03 -11.47 -0.82
CA GLY A 153 -14.50 -10.78 0.35
C GLY A 153 -15.19 -11.68 1.36
N ARG A 154 -15.99 -12.65 0.88
CA ARG A 154 -16.59 -13.66 1.77
C ARG A 154 -15.55 -14.45 2.56
N ARG A 155 -14.37 -14.71 1.99
CA ARG A 155 -13.27 -15.35 2.70
C ARG A 155 -12.58 -14.38 3.65
N PHE A 156 -12.36 -13.13 3.22
CA PHE A 156 -11.79 -12.10 4.08
C PHE A 156 -12.63 -11.92 5.36
N LEU A 157 -13.95 -11.79 5.23
CA LEU A 157 -14.88 -11.72 6.36
C LEU A 157 -14.80 -12.94 7.30
N ARG A 158 -14.52 -14.14 6.78
CA ARG A 158 -14.32 -15.33 7.62
C ARG A 158 -13.02 -15.26 8.39
N GLU A 159 -11.96 -14.73 7.79
CA GLU A 159 -10.67 -14.52 8.46
C GLU A 159 -10.82 -13.45 9.56
N LEU A 160 -11.50 -12.33 9.28
CA LEU A 160 -11.81 -11.31 10.29
C LEU A 160 -12.60 -11.88 11.48
N LYS A 161 -13.66 -12.66 11.22
CA LYS A 161 -14.46 -13.34 12.28
C LYS A 161 -13.68 -14.39 13.06
N ALA A 162 -12.68 -15.01 12.45
CA ALA A 162 -11.82 -15.95 13.16
C ALA A 162 -10.91 -15.21 14.15
N ASN A 163 -10.40 -14.04 13.76
CA ASN A 163 -9.59 -13.19 14.60
C ASN A 163 -10.38 -12.51 15.72
N GLU A 164 -11.64 -12.12 15.47
CA GLU A 164 -12.55 -11.57 16.48
C GLU A 164 -12.70 -12.51 17.69
N LYS A 165 -12.68 -13.84 17.49
CA LYS A 165 -12.76 -14.82 18.58
C LYS A 165 -11.57 -14.78 19.53
N LEU A 166 -10.47 -14.15 19.11
CA LEU A 166 -9.28 -13.91 19.93
C LEU A 166 -9.33 -12.57 20.65
N ALA A 167 -10.31 -11.70 20.34
CA ALA A 167 -10.47 -10.41 20.97
C ALA A 167 -10.95 -10.56 22.42
N TYR A 168 -10.38 -9.73 23.30
CA TYR A 168 -10.69 -9.73 24.73
C TYR A 168 -11.97 -8.94 25.07
N PHE A 169 -12.41 -8.08 24.15
CA PHE A 169 -13.56 -7.19 24.34
C PHE A 169 -14.63 -7.46 23.28
N ARG A 170 -15.90 -7.31 23.66
CA ARG A 170 -17.02 -7.34 22.71
C ARG A 170 -17.29 -5.93 22.19
N CYS A 171 -17.38 -5.78 20.88
CA CYS A 171 -17.79 -4.54 20.23
C CYS A 171 -19.30 -4.40 20.12
N GLU A 172 -19.74 -3.22 19.67
CA GLU A 172 -21.14 -2.91 19.38
C GLU A 172 -21.71 -3.85 18.29
N PRO A 173 -23.04 -4.11 18.26
CA PRO A 173 -23.63 -5.12 17.38
C PRO A 173 -23.37 -4.90 15.87
N ASP A 174 -23.20 -3.64 15.46
CA ASP A 174 -23.06 -3.23 14.05
C ASP A 174 -21.59 -3.06 13.60
N LEU A 175 -20.65 -3.47 14.45
CA LEU A 175 -19.21 -3.31 14.27
C LEU A 175 -18.48 -4.63 14.55
N LEU A 176 -17.77 -5.16 13.55
CA LEU A 176 -16.84 -6.28 13.77
C LEU A 176 -15.48 -5.72 14.14
N GLU A 177 -14.86 -6.23 15.20
CA GLU A 177 -13.48 -5.87 15.55
C GLU A 177 -12.55 -7.06 15.29
N SER A 178 -11.42 -6.80 14.64
CA SER A 178 -10.42 -7.81 14.32
C SER A 178 -9.01 -7.24 14.54
N VAL A 179 -8.34 -7.75 15.59
CA VAL A 179 -6.95 -7.45 15.95
C VAL A 179 -6.69 -5.94 16.13
N GLY A 180 -7.58 -5.27 16.84
CA GLY A 180 -7.59 -3.85 17.12
C GLY A 180 -8.30 -2.97 16.08
N PHE A 181 -8.72 -3.52 14.94
CA PHE A 181 -9.30 -2.74 13.85
C PHE A 181 -10.82 -2.93 13.77
N PRO A 182 -11.60 -1.84 13.84
CA PRO A 182 -13.05 -1.88 13.67
C PRO A 182 -13.45 -1.90 12.18
N TYR A 183 -14.45 -2.72 11.85
CA TYR A 183 -15.06 -2.87 10.53
C TYR A 183 -16.58 -2.72 10.63
N PRO A 184 -17.14 -1.55 10.28
CA PRO A 184 -18.58 -1.33 10.28
C PRO A 184 -19.32 -2.23 9.31
N THR A 185 -20.59 -2.49 9.60
CA THR A 185 -21.46 -3.32 8.74
C THR A 185 -21.51 -2.86 7.28
N PRO A 186 -21.65 -1.56 6.94
CA PRO A 186 -21.60 -1.11 5.54
C PRO A 186 -20.30 -1.50 4.82
N MET A 187 -19.14 -1.24 5.43
CA MET A 187 -17.83 -1.64 4.91
C MET A 187 -17.74 -3.17 4.70
N LEU A 188 -18.22 -3.96 5.66
CA LEU A 188 -18.23 -5.43 5.54
C LEU A 188 -19.13 -5.91 4.39
N GLN A 189 -20.26 -5.25 4.14
CA GLN A 189 -21.17 -5.60 3.05
C GLN A 189 -20.53 -5.34 1.70
N ASP A 190 -19.88 -4.20 1.52
CA ASP A 190 -19.16 -3.84 0.29
C ASP A 190 -17.99 -4.80 0.05
N LEU A 191 -17.14 -5.00 1.07
CA LEU A 191 -16.01 -5.94 0.99
C LEU A 191 -16.48 -7.34 0.62
N LYS A 192 -17.58 -7.83 1.21
CA LYS A 192 -18.14 -9.16 0.94
C LYS A 192 -18.50 -9.37 -0.53
N GLY A 193 -18.83 -8.28 -1.25
CA GLY A 193 -19.17 -8.29 -2.67
C GLY A 193 -17.98 -8.54 -3.59
N LEU A 194 -16.75 -8.30 -3.14
CA LEU A 194 -15.54 -8.44 -3.95
C LEU A 194 -15.16 -9.92 -4.17
N ASP A 195 -14.73 -10.24 -5.39
CA ASP A 195 -14.25 -11.56 -5.79
C ASP A 195 -13.22 -11.41 -6.91
N ILE A 196 -12.02 -11.98 -6.74
CA ILE A 196 -10.90 -11.76 -7.68
C ILE A 196 -11.24 -12.35 -9.06
N ALA A 197 -11.71 -13.60 -9.10
CA ALA A 197 -12.00 -14.25 -10.38
C ALA A 197 -13.11 -13.52 -11.14
N ALA A 198 -14.17 -13.11 -10.43
CA ALA A 198 -15.24 -12.33 -11.05
C ALA A 198 -14.78 -10.95 -11.55
N SER A 199 -13.87 -10.29 -10.83
CA SER A 199 -13.36 -8.96 -11.23
C SER A 199 -12.45 -9.01 -12.46
N LEU A 200 -11.84 -10.16 -12.73
CA LEU A 200 -10.87 -10.35 -13.81
C LEU A 200 -11.46 -11.06 -15.04
N GLN A 201 -12.78 -11.22 -15.11
CA GLN A 201 -13.45 -11.94 -16.20
C GLN A 201 -13.13 -11.36 -17.59
N ASP A 202 -13.04 -10.03 -17.69
CA ASP A 202 -12.72 -9.31 -18.94
C ASP A 202 -11.26 -8.76 -18.96
N PHE A 203 -10.43 -9.18 -18.00
CA PHE A 203 -9.03 -8.75 -17.93
C PHE A 203 -8.18 -9.59 -18.88
N SER A 204 -7.30 -8.93 -19.64
CA SER A 204 -6.53 -9.59 -20.71
C SER A 204 -5.02 -9.60 -20.51
N SER A 205 -4.50 -8.78 -19.58
CA SER A 205 -3.08 -8.76 -19.27
C SER A 205 -2.68 -9.96 -18.38
N PRO A 206 -1.38 -10.31 -18.35
CA PRO A 206 -0.86 -11.38 -17.50
C PRO A 206 -1.16 -11.17 -16.02
N VAL A 207 -1.48 -12.25 -15.31
CA VAL A 207 -1.75 -12.24 -13.88
C VAL A 207 -0.89 -13.30 -13.20
N VAL A 208 -0.25 -12.94 -12.07
CA VAL A 208 0.47 -13.91 -11.24
C VAL A 208 -0.05 -13.87 -9.81
N ALA A 209 -0.29 -15.04 -9.23
CA ALA A 209 -0.57 -15.20 -7.81
C ALA A 209 0.61 -15.84 -7.09
N PHE A 210 1.28 -15.06 -6.23
CA PHE A 210 2.25 -15.58 -5.27
C PHE A 210 1.52 -16.07 -4.03
N VAL A 211 1.62 -17.36 -3.71
CA VAL A 211 0.91 -17.95 -2.57
C VAL A 211 1.88 -18.66 -1.63
N ARG A 212 1.50 -18.75 -0.36
CA ARG A 212 2.30 -19.43 0.66
C ARG A 212 2.55 -20.90 0.29
N ASP A 213 3.76 -21.36 0.54
CA ASP A 213 4.18 -22.77 0.41
C ASP A 213 3.77 -23.63 1.62
N SER A 214 3.42 -22.99 2.74
CA SER A 214 3.01 -23.65 3.98
C SER A 214 1.67 -24.39 3.91
N ALA A 215 0.92 -24.26 2.81
CA ALA A 215 -0.36 -24.92 2.59
C ALA A 215 -0.61 -25.17 1.10
N PRO A 216 -1.50 -26.13 0.74
CA PRO A 216 -1.94 -26.30 -0.64
C PRO A 216 -2.59 -25.04 -1.20
N VAL A 217 -2.40 -24.80 -2.49
CA VAL A 217 -3.05 -23.69 -3.22
C VAL A 217 -4.56 -23.79 -3.07
N PRO A 218 -5.25 -22.76 -2.55
CA PRO A 218 -6.71 -22.82 -2.41
C PRO A 218 -7.37 -22.98 -3.78
N PRO A 219 -8.40 -23.84 -3.94
CA PRO A 219 -9.09 -24.02 -5.22
C PRO A 219 -9.66 -22.73 -5.81
N ALA A 220 -10.01 -21.76 -4.95
CA ALA A 220 -10.48 -20.45 -5.40
C ALA A 220 -9.40 -19.60 -6.09
N ILE A 221 -8.12 -19.80 -5.75
CA ILE A 221 -6.99 -19.15 -6.44
C ILE A 221 -6.76 -19.82 -7.79
N SER A 222 -6.75 -21.15 -7.85
CA SER A 222 -6.62 -21.87 -9.12
C SER A 222 -7.74 -21.55 -10.12
N LYS A 223 -8.93 -21.19 -9.63
CA LYS A 223 -10.07 -20.78 -10.46
C LYS A 223 -9.91 -19.42 -11.12
N ILE A 224 -8.97 -18.58 -10.70
CA ILE A 224 -8.72 -17.28 -11.34
C ILE A 224 -8.36 -17.47 -12.81
N GLY A 225 -7.57 -18.50 -13.15
CA GLY A 225 -7.21 -18.82 -14.53
C GLY A 225 -8.22 -19.69 -15.31
N ALA A 226 -9.41 -19.96 -14.80
CA ALA A 226 -10.31 -20.96 -15.38
C ALA A 226 -10.94 -20.54 -16.73
N ASP A 227 -10.92 -19.24 -17.07
CA ASP A 227 -11.64 -18.67 -18.22
C ASP A 227 -10.70 -18.16 -19.34
N GLY A 228 -9.50 -18.73 -19.45
CA GLY A 228 -8.53 -18.38 -20.50
C GLY A 228 -7.67 -17.14 -20.21
N LEU A 229 -7.79 -16.60 -18.99
CA LEU A 229 -6.87 -15.59 -18.46
C LEU A 229 -5.44 -16.16 -18.43
N ASP A 230 -4.47 -15.36 -18.90
CA ASP A 230 -3.05 -15.68 -18.75
C ASP A 230 -2.67 -15.57 -17.27
N PHE A 231 -2.70 -16.71 -16.58
CA PHE A 231 -2.61 -16.79 -15.13
C PHE A 231 -1.55 -17.80 -14.71
N ASP A 232 -0.58 -17.33 -13.92
CA ASP A 232 0.39 -18.17 -13.23
C ASP A 232 0.12 -18.17 -11.71
N CYS A 233 0.40 -19.30 -11.05
CA CYS A 233 0.32 -19.43 -9.61
C CYS A 233 1.60 -20.03 -9.05
N VAL A 234 2.35 -19.21 -8.32
CA VAL A 234 3.67 -19.54 -7.82
C VAL A 234 3.60 -19.71 -6.31
N GLN A 235 3.89 -20.93 -5.82
CA GLN A 235 4.12 -21.14 -4.40
C GLN A 235 5.54 -20.69 -4.05
N ILE A 236 5.68 -19.83 -3.03
CA ILE A 236 6.98 -19.30 -2.65
C ILE A 236 7.18 -19.30 -1.12
N PRO A 237 8.37 -19.73 -0.63
CA PRO A 237 8.68 -19.70 0.80
C PRO A 237 8.72 -18.30 1.39
N GLY A 238 8.48 -18.20 2.70
CA GLY A 238 8.68 -16.97 3.48
C GLY A 238 7.49 -16.01 3.53
N LEU A 239 6.48 -16.17 2.67
CA LEU A 239 5.27 -15.33 2.71
C LEU A 239 4.53 -15.39 4.06
N ALA A 240 4.54 -16.56 4.72
CA ALA A 240 3.92 -16.69 6.04
C ALA A 240 4.67 -15.89 7.12
N THR A 241 6.01 -15.77 7.01
CA THR A 241 6.85 -15.08 8.00
C THR A 241 6.76 -13.56 7.91
N MET A 242 6.20 -13.03 6.83
CA MET A 242 5.89 -11.59 6.68
C MET A 242 4.66 -11.17 7.49
N LEU A 243 3.79 -12.12 7.86
CA LEU A 243 2.48 -11.83 8.44
C LEU A 243 2.38 -12.18 9.92
N VAL A 244 3.53 -12.37 10.58
CA VAL A 244 3.61 -12.54 12.04
C VAL A 244 3.79 -11.17 12.71
N GLU A 245 3.74 -11.16 14.04
CA GLU A 245 3.95 -9.95 14.84
C GLU A 245 5.11 -9.10 14.32
N PRO A 246 4.94 -7.78 14.12
CA PRO A 246 5.91 -6.96 13.37
C PRO A 246 7.36 -6.98 13.87
N HIS A 247 7.58 -7.25 15.16
CA HIS A 247 8.93 -7.39 15.73
C HIS A 247 9.60 -8.74 15.43
N ASN A 248 8.83 -9.72 14.97
CA ASN A 248 9.29 -11.04 14.51
C ASN A 248 9.17 -11.22 12.98
N ALA A 249 8.57 -10.25 12.28
CA ALA A 249 8.34 -10.33 10.85
C ALA A 249 9.67 -10.41 10.09
N LEU A 250 9.73 -11.34 9.13
CA LEU A 250 10.86 -11.48 8.23
C LEU A 250 10.47 -11.05 6.81
N ILE A 251 11.39 -10.33 6.19
CA ILE A 251 11.24 -9.89 4.80
C ILE A 251 11.46 -11.10 3.88
N PRO A 252 10.49 -11.45 3.02
CA PRO A 252 10.60 -12.60 2.14
C PRO A 252 11.38 -12.22 0.86
N HIS A 253 12.67 -11.96 0.98
CA HIS A 253 13.52 -11.49 -0.14
C HIS A 253 13.40 -12.34 -1.41
N ALA A 254 13.45 -13.68 -1.29
CA ALA A 254 13.30 -14.56 -2.45
C ALA A 254 11.95 -14.40 -3.18
N ALA A 255 10.88 -14.08 -2.44
CA ALA A 255 9.58 -13.81 -3.03
C ALA A 255 9.55 -12.45 -3.75
N ILE A 256 10.21 -11.45 -3.17
CA ILE A 256 10.34 -10.12 -3.77
C ILE A 256 11.18 -10.21 -5.05
N ASP A 257 12.30 -10.93 -5.03
CA ASP A 257 13.16 -11.14 -6.20
C ASP A 257 12.39 -11.81 -7.34
N ARG A 258 11.56 -12.82 -7.02
CA ARG A 258 10.73 -13.49 -8.04
C ARG A 258 9.66 -12.56 -8.59
N ALA A 259 9.04 -11.73 -7.75
CA ALA A 259 8.10 -10.71 -8.19
C ALA A 259 8.73 -9.70 -9.16
N VAL A 260 9.93 -9.19 -8.83
CA VAL A 260 10.69 -8.28 -9.70
C VAL A 260 11.07 -8.95 -11.02
N SER A 261 11.51 -10.22 -10.99
CA SER A 261 11.79 -11.01 -12.20
C SER A 261 10.56 -11.13 -13.08
N TRP A 262 9.41 -11.50 -12.50
CA TRP A 262 8.16 -11.63 -13.24
C TRP A 262 7.74 -10.30 -13.87
N ALA A 263 7.82 -9.19 -13.16
CA ALA A 263 7.50 -7.88 -13.73
C ALA A 263 8.44 -7.50 -14.88
N SER A 264 9.74 -7.81 -14.76
CA SER A 264 10.74 -7.54 -15.78
C SER A 264 10.53 -8.38 -17.05
N GLU A 265 10.06 -9.62 -16.90
CA GLU A 265 9.71 -10.53 -18.01
C GLU A 265 8.55 -9.98 -18.87
N HIS A 266 7.64 -9.21 -18.26
CA HIS A 266 6.47 -8.62 -18.92
C HIS A 266 6.66 -7.16 -19.31
N LEU A 267 7.86 -6.61 -19.11
CA LEU A 267 8.19 -5.25 -19.48
C LEU A 267 8.23 -5.10 -21.01
N VAL A 268 7.24 -4.43 -21.59
CA VAL A 268 7.35 -3.97 -22.98
C VAL A 268 8.26 -2.75 -22.98
N CYS A 269 9.51 -2.90 -23.44
CA CYS A 269 10.51 -1.83 -23.50
C CYS A 269 10.01 -0.65 -24.33
N MET A 270 9.65 0.44 -23.67
CA MET A 270 9.47 1.75 -24.28
C MET A 270 10.67 2.62 -23.90
N PRO A 271 11.25 3.40 -24.83
CA PRO A 271 12.21 4.41 -24.43
C PRO A 271 11.52 5.36 -23.44
N PRO A 272 12.16 5.73 -22.33
CA PRO A 272 11.56 6.66 -21.40
C PRO A 272 11.28 7.98 -22.14
N GLU A 273 10.01 8.38 -22.26
CA GLU A 273 9.72 9.80 -22.36
C GLU A 273 10.37 10.47 -21.16
N SER A 274 10.97 11.64 -21.35
CA SER A 274 11.90 12.25 -20.39
C SER A 274 11.29 12.38 -18.98
N ALA A 275 11.47 11.36 -18.13
CA ALA A 275 11.02 11.39 -16.76
C ALA A 275 11.79 12.49 -16.02
N PRO A 276 11.12 13.33 -15.23
CA PRO A 276 11.79 14.44 -14.56
C PRO A 276 12.82 13.89 -13.57
N ALA A 277 14.02 14.48 -13.58
CA ALA A 277 15.12 14.09 -12.71
C ALA A 277 14.84 14.40 -11.22
N ALA A 278 14.12 15.50 -10.96
CA ALA A 278 13.64 15.88 -9.64
C ALA A 278 12.13 16.01 -9.65
N LEU A 279 11.49 15.53 -8.58
CA LEU A 279 10.06 15.66 -8.38
C LEU A 279 9.77 16.97 -7.66
N ASP A 280 9.05 17.88 -8.30
CA ASP A 280 8.52 19.09 -7.66
C ASP A 280 7.24 18.73 -6.90
N ILE A 281 7.41 18.19 -5.69
CA ILE A 281 6.32 17.72 -4.84
C ILE A 281 6.44 18.37 -3.47
N SER A 282 5.34 18.98 -3.02
CA SER A 282 5.21 19.45 -1.64
C SER A 282 5.20 18.27 -0.68
N ASN A 283 6.07 18.31 0.33
CA ASN A 283 6.04 17.39 1.47
C ASN A 283 5.03 17.82 2.55
N GLU A 284 4.34 18.93 2.34
CA GLU A 284 3.36 19.52 3.25
C GLU A 284 1.96 19.52 2.63
N VAL A 285 0.94 19.31 3.46
CA VAL A 285 -0.47 19.35 3.10
C VAL A 285 -1.26 20.12 4.15
N ALA A 286 -2.21 20.94 3.67
CA ALA A 286 -3.25 21.53 4.50
C ALA A 286 -4.55 20.74 4.31
N PHE A 287 -5.20 20.40 5.41
CA PHE A 287 -6.46 19.65 5.38
C PHE A 287 -7.67 20.57 5.28
N ALA A 288 -8.78 20.02 4.80
CA ALA A 288 -10.07 20.67 4.70
C ALA A 288 -11.12 19.92 5.54
N GLY A 289 -12.33 20.48 5.65
CA GLY A 289 -13.44 19.80 6.32
C GLY A 289 -13.20 19.60 7.83
N PRO A 290 -13.43 18.39 8.40
CA PRO A 290 -13.26 18.14 9.83
C PRO A 290 -11.84 18.43 10.36
N ASN A 291 -10.84 18.43 9.48
CA ASN A 291 -9.44 18.67 9.78
C ASN A 291 -8.97 20.07 9.31
N GLU A 292 -9.88 20.98 8.96
CA GLU A 292 -9.55 22.32 8.48
C GLU A 292 -8.59 23.07 9.40
N GLY A 293 -7.56 23.69 8.78
CA GLY A 293 -6.54 24.45 9.49
C GLY A 293 -5.40 23.60 10.05
N ILE A 294 -5.49 22.27 10.02
CA ILE A 294 -4.34 21.41 10.27
C ILE A 294 -3.40 21.44 9.06
N VAL A 295 -2.10 21.47 9.34
CA VAL A 295 -1.04 21.30 8.34
C VAL A 295 -0.13 20.15 8.76
N GLU A 296 0.06 19.15 7.89
CA GLU A 296 0.99 18.04 8.11
C GLU A 296 2.14 18.10 7.12
N SER A 297 3.35 17.80 7.61
CA SER A 297 4.55 17.71 6.78
C SER A 297 5.43 16.53 7.21
N VAL A 298 6.15 15.94 6.27
CA VAL A 298 7.14 14.91 6.63
C VAL A 298 8.38 15.57 7.23
N ALA A 299 8.63 15.28 8.51
CA ALA A 299 9.76 15.78 9.26
C ALA A 299 10.88 14.73 9.35
N ARG A 300 12.12 15.16 9.12
CA ARG A 300 13.32 14.38 9.44
C ARG A 300 13.73 14.68 10.88
N VAL A 301 13.77 13.63 11.71
CA VAL A 301 13.91 13.74 13.17
C VAL A 301 15.36 13.51 13.61
N SER A 302 16.21 12.92 12.77
CA SER A 302 17.61 12.66 13.09
C SER A 302 18.50 12.71 11.84
N GLU A 303 19.81 12.95 12.06
CA GLU A 303 20.84 12.81 11.01
C GLU A 303 20.91 11.38 10.45
N GLY A 304 20.47 10.39 11.23
CA GLY A 304 20.39 8.97 10.83
C GLY A 304 19.21 8.62 9.92
N GLY A 305 18.43 9.60 9.46
CA GLY A 305 17.40 9.40 8.43
C GLY A 305 16.03 8.93 8.96
N SER A 306 15.76 9.02 10.26
CA SER A 306 14.42 8.77 10.79
C SER A 306 13.44 9.84 10.32
N THR A 307 12.29 9.42 9.79
CA THR A 307 11.21 10.30 9.33
C THR A 307 9.95 10.09 10.17
N GLY A 308 9.15 11.14 10.34
CA GLY A 308 7.81 11.09 10.90
C GLY A 308 6.92 12.20 10.32
N ILE A 309 5.68 12.28 10.77
CA ILE A 309 4.75 13.35 10.39
C ILE A 309 4.73 14.41 11.49
N LEU A 310 4.97 15.65 11.10
CA LEU A 310 4.80 16.83 11.95
C LEU A 310 3.43 17.44 11.66
N CYS A 311 2.53 17.32 12.62
CA CYS A 311 1.18 17.88 12.59
C CYS A 311 1.16 19.22 13.32
N ARG A 312 0.70 20.28 12.66
CA ARG A 312 0.58 21.64 13.20
C ARG A 312 -0.86 22.10 13.14
N GLY A 313 -1.28 22.83 14.17
CA GLY A 313 -2.59 23.46 14.22
C GLY A 313 -2.68 24.75 13.39
N PRO A 314 -3.87 25.38 13.35
CA PRO A 314 -4.15 26.55 12.51
C PRO A 314 -3.39 27.83 12.90
N ASN A 315 -2.77 27.87 14.07
CA ASN A 315 -1.96 28.99 14.52
C ASN A 315 -0.47 28.61 14.62
N PRO A 316 0.28 28.64 13.49
CA PRO A 316 1.67 28.21 13.45
C PRO A 316 2.62 29.15 14.23
N GLU A 317 2.19 30.37 14.55
CA GLU A 317 2.99 31.34 15.31
C GLU A 317 2.88 31.15 16.84
N ALA A 318 2.04 30.23 17.31
CA ALA A 318 1.89 29.95 18.73
C ALA A 318 3.12 29.21 19.30
N THR A 319 4.13 29.95 19.75
CA THR A 319 5.42 29.42 20.24
C THR A 319 5.40 28.83 21.65
N GLU A 320 4.29 29.00 22.39
CA GLU A 320 4.17 28.54 23.79
C GLU A 320 3.53 27.15 23.94
N ARG A 321 3.14 26.51 22.83
CA ARG A 321 2.48 25.19 22.85
C ARG A 321 3.50 24.06 23.08
N PRO A 322 3.17 23.03 23.88
CA PRO A 322 4.04 21.88 24.07
C PRO A 322 4.16 21.07 22.77
N ILE A 323 5.36 20.55 22.49
CA ILE A 323 5.57 19.54 21.45
C ILE A 323 5.24 18.18 22.05
N VAL A 324 4.29 17.46 21.43
CA VAL A 324 3.96 16.08 21.77
C VAL A 324 4.64 15.15 20.78
N LEU A 325 5.52 14.27 21.29
CA LEU A 325 6.22 13.28 20.47
C LEU A 325 5.59 11.90 20.68
N PHE A 326 5.11 11.30 19.60
CA PHE A 326 4.67 9.91 19.58
C PHE A 326 5.81 9.00 19.11
N GLY A 327 6.33 8.18 20.01
CA GLY A 327 7.40 7.22 19.72
C GLY A 327 6.87 5.91 19.16
N ASN A 328 7.61 5.32 18.23
CA ASN A 328 7.32 4.02 17.62
C ASN A 328 8.37 2.98 18.11
N ALA A 329 7.98 1.71 18.21
CA ALA A 329 8.86 0.56 18.47
C ALA A 329 9.87 0.23 17.34
N GLY A 330 9.94 1.04 16.28
CA GLY A 330 10.90 0.95 15.17
C GLY A 330 10.53 -0.06 14.09
N SER A 331 9.92 -1.19 14.46
CA SER A 331 9.50 -2.25 13.54
C SER A 331 8.05 -2.12 13.06
N ILE A 332 7.23 -1.30 13.71
CA ILE A 332 5.81 -1.12 13.36
C ILE A 332 5.62 0.13 12.49
N TYR A 333 4.47 0.25 11.85
CA TYR A 333 4.10 1.48 11.16
C TYR A 333 3.89 2.62 12.18
N HIS A 334 4.25 3.85 11.82
CA HIS A 334 4.36 4.98 12.75
C HIS A 334 3.03 5.61 13.18
N ILE A 335 1.92 5.16 12.61
CA ILE A 335 0.56 5.60 12.90
C ILE A 335 0.05 5.17 14.29
N GLY A 336 0.86 4.42 15.04
CA GLY A 336 0.53 3.87 16.35
C GLY A 336 -0.46 2.70 16.28
N PRO A 337 -0.85 2.14 17.44
CA PRO A 337 -1.85 1.08 17.49
C PRO A 337 -3.15 1.54 16.83
N ASN A 338 -3.61 0.84 15.80
CA ASN A 338 -4.90 1.08 15.14
C ASN A 338 -5.11 2.55 14.73
N ARG A 339 -4.09 3.20 14.14
CA ARG A 339 -4.10 4.62 13.68
C ARG A 339 -4.23 5.66 14.81
N LEU A 340 -4.14 5.26 16.08
CA LEU A 340 -4.39 6.15 17.23
C LEU A 340 -3.49 7.40 17.26
N TYR A 341 -2.22 7.31 16.85
CA TYR A 341 -1.32 8.46 16.92
C TYR A 341 -1.71 9.56 15.93
N VAL A 342 -2.18 9.19 14.74
CA VAL A 342 -2.67 10.15 13.73
C VAL A 342 -3.89 10.89 14.28
N THR A 343 -4.87 10.14 14.80
CA THR A 343 -6.10 10.72 15.36
C THR A 343 -5.82 11.62 16.57
N LEU A 344 -4.92 11.20 17.47
CA LEU A 344 -4.54 12.02 18.63
C LEU A 344 -3.75 13.27 18.21
N ALA A 345 -2.79 13.15 17.28
CA ALA A 345 -1.99 14.27 16.81
C ALA A 345 -2.89 15.35 16.19
N ARG A 346 -3.82 14.98 15.31
CA ARG A 346 -4.75 15.90 14.66
C ARG A 346 -5.68 16.59 15.68
N ARG A 347 -6.23 15.83 16.64
CA ARG A 347 -7.07 16.41 17.72
C ARG A 347 -6.29 17.37 18.63
N LEU A 348 -5.03 17.04 18.97
CA LEU A 348 -4.18 17.92 19.76
C LEU A 348 -3.77 19.17 19.00
N ALA A 349 -3.55 19.08 17.68
CA ALA A 349 -3.25 20.21 16.83
C ALA A 349 -4.43 21.20 16.72
N GLN A 350 -5.66 20.68 16.71
CA GLN A 350 -6.89 21.49 16.68
C GLN A 350 -7.20 22.22 18.00
N ALA A 351 -6.75 21.68 19.13
CA ALA A 351 -6.98 22.26 20.46
C ALA A 351 -6.21 23.58 20.68
#